data_AF-A0A929K2P6-F1
#
_entry.id   AF-A0A929K2P6-F1
#
_cell.length_a   1.000
_cell.length_b   1.000
_cell.length_c   1.000
_cell.angle_alpha   90.00
_cell.angle_beta   90.00
_cell.angle_gamma   90.00
#
_symmetry.space_group_name_H-M   'P 1'
#
loop_
_entity.id
_entity.type
_entity.pdbx_description
1 polymer ?
#
loop_
_entity_poly.entity_id
_entity_poly.type
_entity_poly.pdbx_seq_one_letter_code
_entity_poly.pdbx_strand_id
1 'polypeptide(L)'
;MMRLYLLIPFLFLQTHRPQLQLAHDLKKDKEIIMQEHGGYNRHIDFKKFEPYARLDLSNFKFEEYSIGNNVIKKWTRSGQNQLILYQILTKTYVDRVIHQKAIPVDEDVRKNQKEKYETVKIKKQVDFRSYFIVQPSGKQLIYITQTNDGLYKYYVDGKAYLPLYKAIGVGIKYPDVDELKKLLK
;
A
#
# COMPACT_ATOMS: atom_id res chain seq x y z
N MET A 1 -39.17 -48.06 17.80
CA MET A 1 -37.80 -47.64 18.17
C MET A 1 -37.02 -47.35 16.89
N MET A 2 -36.60 -46.10 16.65
CA MET A 2 -35.26 -45.77 16.12
C MET A 2 -35.13 -44.24 16.09
N ARG A 3 -34.34 -43.70 17.02
CA ARG A 3 -33.85 -42.32 16.98
C ARG A 3 -32.73 -42.27 15.95
N LEU A 4 -32.96 -41.67 14.79
CA LEU A 4 -31.89 -41.38 13.84
C LEU A 4 -31.30 -40.01 14.19
N TYR A 5 -30.18 -40.02 14.90
CA TYR A 5 -29.36 -38.85 15.15
C TYR A 5 -28.80 -38.36 13.81
N LEU A 6 -29.36 -37.27 13.29
CA LEU A 6 -28.74 -36.48 12.22
C LEU A 6 -27.50 -35.81 12.82
N LEU A 7 -26.37 -36.52 12.73
CA LEU A 7 -25.03 -36.01 12.97
C LEU A 7 -24.75 -34.91 11.94
N ILE A 8 -24.89 -33.67 12.39
CA ILE A 8 -24.53 -32.45 11.68
C ILE A 8 -23.02 -32.52 11.37
N PRO A 9 -22.58 -32.55 10.10
CA PRO A 9 -21.17 -32.33 9.79
C PRO A 9 -20.91 -30.82 9.83
N PHE A 10 -20.79 -30.25 11.03
CA PHE A 10 -20.31 -28.88 11.24
C PHE A 10 -18.78 -28.87 11.26
N LEU A 11 -18.18 -29.48 10.24
CA LEU A 11 -16.74 -29.61 10.10
C LEU A 11 -16.28 -28.66 8.98
N PHE A 12 -15.61 -27.59 9.40
CA PHE A 12 -14.73 -26.73 8.60
C PHE A 12 -15.37 -25.71 7.64
N LEU A 13 -16.20 -24.81 8.18
CA LEU A 13 -16.14 -23.41 7.70
C LEU A 13 -14.97 -22.71 8.39
N GLN A 14 -13.73 -23.09 8.03
CA GLN A 14 -12.57 -22.22 8.28
C GLN A 14 -12.72 -21.01 7.37
N THR A 15 -13.55 -20.06 7.83
CA THR A 15 -13.59 -18.71 7.28
C THR A 15 -12.17 -18.17 7.39
N HIS A 16 -11.45 -18.15 6.27
CA HIS A 16 -10.14 -17.52 6.17
C HIS A 16 -10.32 -16.06 6.58
N ARG A 17 -9.96 -15.75 7.83
CA ARG A 17 -10.08 -14.39 8.32
C ARG A 17 -9.07 -13.54 7.55
N PRO A 18 -9.50 -12.47 6.88
CA PRO A 18 -8.61 -11.65 6.10
C PRO A 18 -7.52 -11.04 6.98
N GLN A 19 -6.28 -11.22 6.55
CA GLN A 19 -5.08 -10.74 7.25
C GLN A 19 -4.70 -9.33 6.79
N LEU A 20 -4.22 -8.53 7.75
CA LEU A 20 -3.59 -7.25 7.47
C LEU A 20 -2.22 -7.50 6.83
N GLN A 21 -1.96 -6.87 5.69
CA GLN A 21 -0.75 -7.10 4.90
C GLN A 21 0.46 -6.26 5.36
N LEU A 22 0.30 -5.47 6.43
CA LEU A 22 1.28 -4.47 6.86
C LEU A 22 2.64 -5.08 7.17
N ALA A 23 2.70 -6.27 7.77
CA ALA A 23 3.96 -6.95 8.07
C ALA A 23 4.76 -7.28 6.80
N HIS A 24 4.07 -7.79 5.78
CA HIS A 24 4.67 -8.09 4.49
C HIS A 24 5.22 -6.81 3.84
N ASP A 25 4.43 -5.74 3.83
CA ASP A 25 4.83 -4.49 3.19
C ASP A 25 5.97 -3.79 3.91
N LEU A 26 5.97 -3.74 5.25
CA LEU A 26 7.08 -3.17 6.01
C LEU A 26 8.39 -3.91 5.73
N LYS A 27 8.34 -5.24 5.63
CA LYS A 27 9.52 -6.04 5.31
C LYS A 27 10.04 -5.70 3.91
N LYS A 28 9.17 -5.77 2.90
CA LYS A 28 9.51 -5.46 1.50
C LYS A 28 10.06 -4.03 1.36
N ASP A 29 9.39 -3.05 1.95
CA ASP A 29 9.77 -1.64 1.81
C ASP A 29 11.12 -1.35 2.51
N LYS A 30 11.39 -2.01 3.64
CA LYS A 30 12.69 -1.94 4.31
C LYS A 30 13.81 -2.50 3.42
N GLU A 31 13.58 -3.64 2.78
CA GLU A 31 14.53 -4.26 1.86
C GLU A 31 14.84 -3.34 0.66
N ILE A 32 13.81 -2.79 0.00
CA ILE A 32 13.96 -1.87 -1.14
C ILE A 32 14.75 -0.60 -0.72
N ILE A 33 14.37 0.03 0.39
CA ILE A 33 15.03 1.25 0.85
C ILE A 33 16.50 1.01 1.20
N MET A 34 16.82 -0.14 1.82
CA MET A 34 18.19 -0.50 2.14
C MET A 34 19.04 -0.72 0.89
N GLN A 35 18.47 -1.31 -0.18
CA GLN A 35 19.16 -1.58 -1.44
C GLN A 35 19.43 -0.32 -2.26
N GLU A 36 18.47 0.61 -2.35
CA GLU A 36 18.63 1.79 -3.21
C GLU A 36 19.44 2.92 -2.56
N HIS A 37 19.12 3.27 -1.30
CA HIS A 37 19.64 4.48 -0.64
C HIS A 37 19.54 4.43 0.90
N GLY A 38 19.92 3.32 1.53
CA GLY A 38 19.79 3.15 2.99
C GLY A 38 20.39 4.28 3.84
N GLY A 39 21.43 4.96 3.36
CA GLY A 39 22.04 6.13 4.02
C GLY A 39 21.20 7.41 3.99
N TYR A 40 20.48 7.67 2.89
CA TYR A 40 19.67 8.89 2.73
C TYR A 40 18.27 8.77 3.35
N ASN A 41 17.84 7.54 3.63
CA ASN A 41 16.53 7.22 4.19
C ASN A 41 16.56 6.91 5.70
N ARG A 42 17.60 7.35 6.42
CA ARG A 42 17.75 7.12 7.88
C ARG A 42 16.63 7.74 8.72
N HIS A 43 15.94 8.74 8.20
CA HIS A 43 14.78 9.37 8.84
C HIS A 43 13.51 8.52 8.78
N ILE A 44 13.49 7.46 7.96
CA ILE A 44 12.37 6.53 7.82
C ILE A 44 12.36 5.58 9.02
N ASP A 45 11.35 5.73 9.88
CA ASP A 45 11.21 4.97 11.11
C ASP A 45 10.05 3.95 11.02
N PHE A 46 10.37 2.79 10.45
CA PHE A 46 9.43 1.67 10.34
C PHE A 46 8.95 1.13 11.70
N LYS A 47 9.72 1.35 12.78
CA LYS A 47 9.40 0.80 14.11
C LYS A 47 8.07 1.34 14.65
N LYS A 48 7.64 2.51 14.18
CA LYS A 48 6.32 3.07 14.55
C LYS A 48 5.14 2.25 14.05
N PHE A 49 5.33 1.45 13.00
CA PHE A 49 4.28 0.63 12.40
C PHE A 49 4.36 -0.85 12.80
N GLU A 50 5.54 -1.31 13.26
CA GLU A 50 5.76 -2.71 13.67
C GLU A 50 4.76 -3.25 14.70
N PRO A 51 4.33 -2.49 15.74
CA PRO A 51 3.34 -2.98 16.70
C PRO A 51 2.02 -3.38 16.04
N TYR A 52 1.59 -2.63 15.01
CA TYR A 52 0.33 -2.87 14.31
C TYR A 52 0.42 -4.01 13.31
N ALA A 53 1.60 -4.22 12.75
CA ALA A 53 1.88 -5.32 11.84
C ALA A 53 1.83 -6.70 12.52
N ARG A 54 2.03 -6.74 13.85
CA ARG A 54 2.05 -7.96 14.67
C ARG A 54 0.79 -8.15 15.51
N LEU A 55 -0.26 -7.35 15.29
CA LEU A 55 -1.50 -7.48 16.04
C LEU A 55 -2.20 -8.80 15.72
N ASP A 56 -2.66 -9.48 16.76
CA ASP A 56 -3.67 -10.52 16.61
C ASP A 56 -5.03 -9.86 16.35
N LEU A 57 -5.57 -10.11 15.16
CA LEU A 57 -6.85 -9.56 14.70
C LEU A 57 -8.04 -10.47 15.04
N SER A 58 -7.82 -11.56 15.77
CA SER A 58 -8.87 -12.50 16.17
C SER A 58 -10.03 -11.85 16.94
N ASN A 59 -9.74 -10.80 17.70
CA ASN A 59 -10.72 -10.08 18.52
C ASN A 59 -11.23 -8.78 17.87
N PHE A 60 -10.94 -8.56 16.59
CA PHE A 60 -11.42 -7.40 15.85
C PHE A 60 -12.67 -7.75 15.06
N LYS A 61 -13.64 -6.85 15.05
CA LYS A 61 -14.75 -6.90 14.09
C LYS A 61 -14.20 -6.52 12.71
N PHE A 62 -14.38 -7.41 11.74
CA PHE A 62 -13.93 -7.20 10.37
C PHE A 62 -15.08 -6.75 9.46
N GLU A 63 -14.81 -5.78 8.59
CA GLU A 63 -15.70 -5.30 7.54
C GLU A 63 -14.92 -5.09 6.24
N GLU A 64 -15.51 -5.45 5.10
CA GLU A 64 -14.96 -5.18 3.78
C GLU A 64 -16.02 -4.49 2.91
N TYR A 65 -15.61 -3.44 2.20
CA TYR A 65 -16.47 -2.74 1.25
C TYR A 65 -15.64 -2.11 0.14
N SER A 66 -16.30 -1.76 -0.96
CA SER A 66 -15.66 -1.11 -2.11
C SER A 66 -16.30 0.25 -2.40
N ILE A 67 -15.48 1.23 -2.77
CA ILE A 67 -15.91 2.57 -3.19
C ILE A 67 -15.06 3.00 -4.39
N GLY A 68 -15.68 3.06 -5.56
CA GLY A 68 -14.96 3.33 -6.81
C GLY A 68 -13.86 2.31 -7.06
N ASN A 69 -12.62 2.77 -7.28
CA ASN A 69 -11.45 1.92 -7.52
C ASN A 69 -10.75 1.45 -6.25
N ASN A 70 -11.41 1.57 -5.09
CA ASN A 70 -10.83 1.25 -3.79
C ASN A 70 -11.55 0.07 -3.15
N VAL A 71 -10.78 -0.91 -2.67
CA VAL A 71 -11.25 -1.97 -1.78
C VAL A 71 -10.77 -1.65 -0.38
N ILE A 72 -11.70 -1.48 0.56
CA ILE A 72 -11.43 -1.08 1.94
C ILE A 72 -11.70 -2.26 2.86
N LYS A 73 -10.69 -2.63 3.64
CA LYS A 73 -10.76 -3.59 4.72
C LYS A 73 -10.63 -2.85 6.04
N LYS A 74 -11.55 -3.06 6.96
CA LYS A 74 -11.62 -2.40 8.26
C LYS A 74 -11.63 -3.43 9.38
N TRP A 75 -10.77 -3.24 10.37
CA TRP A 75 -10.76 -3.98 11.63
C TRP A 75 -11.02 -3.02 12.78
N THR A 76 -12.03 -3.31 13.59
CA THR A 76 -12.42 -2.49 14.75
C THR A 76 -12.33 -3.29 16.03
N ARG A 77 -11.55 -2.80 16.99
CA ARG A 77 -11.57 -3.26 18.38
C ARG A 77 -12.26 -2.21 19.24
N SER A 78 -13.28 -2.61 19.99
CA SER A 78 -14.03 -1.75 20.91
C SER A 78 -13.46 -1.80 22.33
N GLY A 79 -13.82 -0.84 23.18
CA GLY A 79 -13.44 -0.79 24.61
C GLY A 79 -12.32 0.22 24.93
N GLN A 80 -11.72 0.12 26.11
CA GLN A 80 -10.69 1.06 26.60
C GLN A 80 -9.47 1.18 25.68
N ASN A 81 -9.16 0.14 24.89
CA ASN A 81 -8.09 0.14 23.90
C ASN A 81 -8.63 0.20 22.47
N GLN A 82 -9.63 1.06 22.25
CA GLN A 82 -10.28 1.22 20.95
C GLN A 82 -9.26 1.44 19.84
N LEU A 83 -9.30 0.61 18.81
CA LEU A 83 -8.37 0.71 17.70
C LEU A 83 -9.12 0.41 16.41
N ILE A 84 -8.96 1.29 15.43
CA ILE A 84 -9.51 1.08 14.09
C ILE A 84 -8.35 1.03 13.11
N LEU A 85 -8.29 -0.08 12.37
CA LEU A 85 -7.30 -0.30 11.32
C LEU A 85 -8.06 -0.32 9.99
N TYR A 86 -7.60 0.47 9.03
CA TYR A 86 -8.03 0.39 7.65
C TYR A 86 -6.88 -0.05 6.78
N GLN A 87 -7.16 -0.93 5.82
CA GLN A 87 -6.29 -1.22 4.68
C GLN A 87 -7.10 -0.93 3.42
N ILE A 88 -6.61 0.00 2.61
CA ILE A 88 -7.22 0.40 1.35
C ILE A 88 -6.31 -0.06 0.21
N LEU A 89 -6.85 -0.87 -0.69
CA LEU A 89 -6.21 -1.18 -1.97
C LEU A 89 -6.77 -0.25 -3.04
N THR A 90 -5.95 0.65 -3.55
CA THR A 90 -6.29 1.62 -4.60
C THR A 90 -5.66 1.18 -5.92
N LYS A 91 -6.50 0.95 -6.93
CA LYS A 91 -6.05 0.61 -8.28
C LYS A 91 -5.99 1.88 -9.13
N THR A 92 -4.82 2.20 -9.66
CA THR A 92 -4.60 3.32 -10.59
C THR A 92 -3.99 2.82 -11.90
N TYR A 93 -4.06 3.64 -12.94
CA TYR A 93 -3.47 3.32 -14.24
C TYR A 93 -2.39 4.34 -14.57
N VAL A 94 -1.29 3.85 -15.15
CA VAL A 94 -0.32 4.71 -15.82
C VAL A 94 -0.79 4.88 -17.25
N ASP A 95 -0.97 6.11 -17.70
CA ASP A 95 -1.40 6.36 -19.08
C ASP A 95 -0.21 6.64 -20.01
N ARG A 96 0.97 6.99 -19.47
CA ARG A 96 2.14 7.44 -20.26
C ARG A 96 3.46 7.08 -19.58
N VAL A 97 4.37 6.44 -20.31
CA VAL A 97 5.79 6.33 -19.96
C VAL A 97 6.59 7.04 -21.05
N ILE A 98 7.47 7.97 -20.67
CA ILE A 98 8.41 8.60 -21.61
C ILE A 98 9.60 7.66 -21.73
N HIS A 99 9.81 7.08 -22.92
CA HIS A 99 10.98 6.24 -23.19
C HIS A 99 11.96 7.04 -24.05
N GLN A 100 13.20 7.20 -23.58
CA GLN A 100 14.29 7.64 -24.45
C GLN A 100 14.63 6.49 -25.39
N LYS A 101 14.36 6.66 -26.67
CA LYS A 101 14.81 5.72 -27.68
C LYS A 101 16.31 5.92 -27.85
N ALA A 102 17.12 5.00 -27.34
CA ALA A 102 18.54 4.96 -27.68
C ALA A 102 18.63 4.64 -29.19
N ILE A 103 18.82 5.67 -30.01
CA ILE A 103 19.14 5.50 -31.43
C ILE A 103 20.60 5.02 -31.45
N PRO A 104 20.93 3.88 -32.09
CA PRO A 104 22.33 3.50 -32.26
C PRO A 104 23.04 4.62 -33.05
N VAL A 105 24.08 5.18 -32.44
CA VAL A 105 24.82 6.32 -32.99
C VAL A 105 26.01 5.76 -33.76
N ASP A 106 25.94 5.78 -35.09
CA ASP A 106 27.17 5.90 -35.89
C ASP A 106 27.81 7.25 -35.54
N GLU A 107 29.13 7.23 -35.31
CA GLU A 107 29.88 8.33 -34.66
C GLU A 107 29.80 9.69 -35.39
N ASP A 108 29.37 9.71 -36.66
CA ASP A 108 29.32 10.90 -37.52
C ASP A 108 28.06 11.79 -37.35
N VAL A 109 27.02 11.37 -36.61
CA VAL A 109 25.73 12.10 -36.54
C VAL A 109 25.59 13.00 -35.29
N ARG A 110 26.67 13.19 -34.53
CA ARG A 110 26.64 13.86 -33.21
C ARG A 110 26.25 15.34 -33.18
N LYS A 111 26.22 16.05 -34.32
CA LYS A 111 26.01 17.52 -34.31
C LYS A 111 24.56 18.01 -34.44
N ASN A 112 23.58 17.16 -34.76
CA ASN A 112 22.20 17.63 -35.06
C ASN A 112 21.06 16.77 -34.47
N GLN A 113 21.31 15.93 -33.47
CA GLN A 113 20.24 15.08 -32.91
C GLN A 113 19.40 15.85 -31.88
N LYS A 114 18.19 16.25 -32.28
CA LYS A 114 17.09 16.53 -31.34
C LYS A 114 16.73 15.21 -30.67
N GLU A 115 16.85 15.15 -29.35
CA GLU A 115 16.38 14.02 -28.55
C GLU A 115 14.92 13.71 -28.90
N LYS A 116 14.67 12.59 -29.56
CA LYS A 116 13.32 12.20 -29.98
C LYS A 116 12.71 11.32 -28.90
N TYR A 117 11.90 11.95 -28.05
CA TYR A 117 11.12 11.26 -27.02
C TYR A 117 9.88 10.62 -27.66
N GLU A 118 9.78 9.28 -27.66
CA GLU A 118 8.54 8.59 -28.02
C GLU A 118 7.69 8.41 -26.77
N THR A 119 6.47 8.94 -26.78
CA THR A 119 5.48 8.69 -25.73
C THR A 119 4.84 7.34 -26.00
N VAL A 120 5.19 6.32 -25.21
CA VAL A 120 4.56 5.00 -25.30
C VAL A 120 3.37 4.96 -24.34
N LYS A 121 2.17 4.72 -24.86
CA LYS A 121 0.97 4.45 -24.05
C LYS A 121 1.07 3.04 -23.50
N ILE A 122 1.62 2.88 -22.30
CA ILE A 122 1.61 1.60 -21.57
C ILE A 122 0.46 1.67 -20.56
N LYS A 123 -0.66 0.99 -20.82
CA LYS A 123 -1.72 0.80 -19.80
C LYS A 123 -1.24 -0.22 -18.77
N LYS A 124 -0.43 0.21 -17.81
CA LYS A 124 -0.03 -0.64 -16.68
C LYS A 124 -0.88 -0.26 -15.47
N GLN A 125 -1.56 -1.24 -14.89
CA GLN A 125 -2.23 -1.05 -13.61
C GLN A 125 -1.17 -0.98 -12.51
N VAL A 126 -1.30 0.00 -11.64
CA VAL A 126 -0.46 0.18 -10.45
C VAL A 126 -1.36 0.14 -9.23
N ASP A 127 -0.98 -0.70 -8.27
CA ASP A 127 -1.76 -0.91 -7.07
C ASP A 127 -1.04 -0.30 -5.88
N PHE A 128 -1.73 0.58 -5.18
CA PHE A 128 -1.29 1.13 -3.91
C PHE A 128 -2.03 0.48 -2.75
N ARG A 129 -1.30 0.26 -1.67
CA ARG A 129 -1.89 -0.14 -0.40
C ARG A 129 -1.65 0.93 0.64
N SER A 130 -2.73 1.40 1.23
CA SER A 130 -2.74 2.45 2.24
C SER A 130 -3.27 1.90 3.54
N TYR A 131 -2.61 2.20 4.65
CA TYR A 131 -3.02 1.82 5.99
C TYR A 131 -3.33 3.05 6.80
N PHE A 132 -4.48 3.05 7.47
CA PHE A 132 -4.84 4.08 8.45
C PHE A 132 -5.04 3.41 9.80
N ILE A 133 -4.24 3.82 10.78
CA ILE A 133 -4.24 3.29 12.14
C ILE A 133 -4.73 4.42 13.04
N VAL A 134 -5.97 4.30 13.53
CA VAL A 134 -6.64 5.34 14.32
C VAL A 134 -6.64 4.90 15.79
N GLN A 135 -5.87 5.62 16.61
CA GLN A 135 -5.72 5.37 18.05
C GLN A 135 -6.84 6.05 18.86
N PRO A 136 -7.10 5.60 20.11
CA PRO A 136 -8.10 6.24 20.99
C PRO A 136 -7.76 7.70 21.30
N SER A 137 -6.47 8.06 21.31
CA SER A 137 -5.97 9.41 21.56
C SER A 137 -6.30 10.41 20.44
N GLY A 138 -6.93 9.96 19.34
CA GLY A 138 -7.12 10.74 18.13
C GLY A 138 -5.86 10.82 17.25
N LYS A 139 -4.72 10.29 17.71
CA LYS A 139 -3.51 10.16 16.91
C LYS A 139 -3.71 9.15 15.78
N GLN A 140 -3.09 9.45 14.65
CA GLN A 140 -3.23 8.66 13.45
C GLN A 140 -1.86 8.38 12.84
N LEU A 141 -1.63 7.11 12.52
CA LEU A 141 -0.51 6.71 11.67
C LEU A 141 -1.07 6.33 10.30
N ILE A 142 -0.41 6.79 9.25
CA ILE A 142 -0.80 6.51 7.87
C ILE A 142 0.41 5.95 7.15
N TYR A 143 0.27 4.82 6.47
CA TYR A 143 1.36 4.19 5.72
C TYR A 143 0.88 3.91 4.30
N ILE A 144 1.58 4.39 3.29
CA ILE A 144 1.16 4.24 1.89
C ILE A 144 2.33 3.67 1.10
N THR A 145 2.14 2.50 0.52
CA THR A 145 3.14 1.77 -0.25
C THR A 145 2.56 1.43 -1.62
N GLN A 146 3.40 1.49 -2.65
CA GLN A 146 3.11 0.86 -3.92
C GLN A 146 3.40 -0.63 -3.78
N THR A 147 2.47 -1.48 -4.23
CA THR A 147 2.55 -2.93 -4.01
C THR A 147 3.87 -3.51 -4.54
N ASN A 148 4.38 -2.97 -5.66
CA ASN A 148 5.61 -3.43 -6.30
C ASN A 148 6.85 -2.53 -6.08
N ASP A 149 6.68 -1.22 -5.91
CA ASP A 149 7.82 -0.27 -6.00
C ASP A 149 8.21 0.32 -4.64
N GLY A 150 7.55 -0.08 -3.55
CA GLY A 150 7.97 0.26 -2.20
C GLY A 150 7.16 1.36 -1.52
N LEU A 151 7.63 1.80 -0.35
CA LEU A 151 7.02 2.85 0.46
C LEU A 151 6.90 4.14 -0.36
N TYR A 152 5.71 4.71 -0.49
CA TYR A 152 5.53 6.02 -1.12
C TYR A 152 5.61 7.15 -0.10
N LYS A 153 4.85 7.04 0.99
CA LYS A 153 4.82 8.04 2.06
C LYS A 153 4.23 7.46 3.32
N TYR A 154 4.63 7.97 4.48
CA TYR A 154 3.92 7.71 5.72
C TYR A 154 3.76 8.98 6.57
N TYR A 155 2.81 8.95 7.49
CA TYR A 155 2.50 10.04 8.39
C TYR A 155 2.51 9.55 9.83
N VAL A 156 3.07 10.37 10.71
CA VAL A 156 3.04 10.17 12.16
C VAL A 156 2.53 11.45 12.78
N ASP A 157 1.37 11.39 13.45
CA ASP A 157 0.78 12.53 14.13
C ASP A 157 0.68 13.77 13.22
N GLY A 158 0.25 13.56 11.96
CA GLY A 158 0.08 14.61 10.95
C GLY A 158 1.35 15.01 10.20
N LYS A 159 2.53 14.64 10.67
CA LYS A 159 3.80 14.94 9.98
C LYS A 159 4.10 13.88 8.91
N ALA A 160 4.31 14.33 7.68
CA ALA A 160 4.65 13.48 6.54
C ALA A 160 6.15 13.14 6.49
N TYR A 161 6.45 11.92 6.05
CA TYR A 161 7.80 11.42 5.79
C TYR A 161 7.81 10.73 4.42
N LEU A 162 8.79 11.11 3.61
CA LEU A 162 8.94 10.66 2.23
C LEU A 162 10.31 9.96 2.09
N PRO A 163 10.36 8.74 1.55
CA PRO A 163 11.61 8.12 1.15
C PRO A 163 12.13 8.76 -0.14
N LEU A 164 13.44 8.68 -0.33
CA LEU A 164 14.15 9.08 -1.53
C LEU A 164 14.53 7.82 -2.33
N TYR A 165 14.15 7.81 -3.61
CA TYR A 165 14.45 6.75 -4.58
C TYR A 165 15.25 7.30 -5.76
N LYS A 166 15.95 6.43 -6.50
CA LYS A 166 16.69 6.83 -7.71
C LYS A 166 15.76 7.24 -8.84
N ALA A 167 14.62 6.57 -8.94
CA ALA A 167 13.63 6.77 -9.96
C ALA A 167 12.24 6.78 -9.32
N ILE A 168 11.39 7.68 -9.81
CA ILE A 168 9.97 7.69 -9.47
C ILE A 168 9.17 7.43 -10.73
N GLY A 169 8.09 6.66 -10.61
CA GLY A 169 7.19 6.42 -11.73
C GLY A 169 6.54 7.73 -12.19
N VAL A 170 6.79 8.10 -13.45
CA VAL A 170 6.19 9.28 -14.09
C VAL A 170 4.83 8.89 -14.67
N GLY A 171 3.86 9.81 -14.61
CA GLY A 171 2.51 9.57 -15.16
C GLY A 171 1.61 8.69 -14.28
N ILE A 172 2.00 8.43 -13.04
CA ILE A 172 1.21 7.69 -12.05
C ILE A 172 0.39 8.69 -11.22
N LYS A 173 -0.94 8.49 -11.11
CA LYS A 173 -1.74 9.21 -10.11
C LYS A 173 -1.58 8.52 -8.76
N TYR A 174 -0.71 9.08 -7.91
CA TYR A 174 -0.49 8.60 -6.54
C TYR A 174 -1.69 8.88 -5.63
N PRO A 175 -1.97 8.03 -4.63
CA PRO A 175 -3.09 8.27 -3.71
C PRO A 175 -2.93 9.54 -2.88
N ASP A 176 -3.98 10.36 -2.88
CA ASP A 176 -4.09 11.52 -2.01
C ASP A 176 -4.67 11.12 -0.64
N VAL A 177 -4.09 11.65 0.43
CA VAL A 177 -4.48 11.23 1.80
C VAL A 177 -5.84 11.79 2.18
N ASP A 178 -6.16 13.01 1.77
CA ASP A 178 -7.42 13.63 2.12
C ASP A 178 -8.57 13.03 1.31
N GLU A 179 -8.33 12.64 0.06
CA GLU A 179 -9.25 11.80 -0.72
C GLU A 179 -9.48 10.45 -0.04
N LEU A 180 -8.42 9.76 0.39
CA LEU A 180 -8.53 8.46 1.07
C LEU A 180 -9.25 8.56 2.42
N LYS A 181 -9.04 9.64 3.19
CA LYS A 181 -9.73 9.86 4.47
C LYS A 181 -11.23 9.97 4.31
N LYS A 182 -11.73 10.52 3.20
CA LYS A 182 -13.17 10.59 2.89
C LYS A 182 -13.81 9.20 2.70
N LEU A 183 -12.99 8.17 2.45
CA LEU A 183 -13.47 6.78 2.30
C LEU A 183 -13.63 6.07 3.64
N LEU A 184 -13.09 6.62 4.73
CA LEU A 184 -13.14 6.03 6.06
C LEU A 184 -14.52 6.30 6.69
N LYS A 185 -15.29 5.23 6.93
CA LYS A 185 -16.61 5.28 7.57
C LYS A 185 -16.55 4.92 9.04
#